data_AF-A0A7I9VMW5-F1
#
_entry.id   AF-A0A7I9VMW5-F1
#
_cell.length_a   1.000
_cell.length_b   1.000
_cell.length_c   1.000
_cell.angle_alpha   90.00
_cell.angle_beta   90.00
_cell.angle_gamma   90.00
#
_symmetry.space_group_name_H-M   'P 1'
#
loop_
_entity.id
_entity.type
_entity.pdbx_description
1 polymer ?
#
loop_
_entity_poly.entity_id
_entity_poly.type
_entity_poly.pdbx_seq_one_letter_code
_entity_poly.pdbx_strand_id
1 'polypeptide(L)'
;MIASNALVLAGVLVGAVYLGEDVSDPMGSLAWIALDSALAAGAVLRLTKRQRRSVRFLAALALVAVAGVGFLVGSRSRTRAYNECVEHGEAIRGGLRRYMEREGHYPATLEQAVAQGRMCLRPLRGTILRYSTTGHAYELQFGDHLVTWRATDREAFIARK
;
A
#
# COMPACT_ATOMS: atom_id res chain seq x y z
N MET A 1 7.36 30.18 10.49
CA MET A 1 6.43 29.99 9.34
C MET A 1 6.85 28.90 8.37
N ILE A 2 8.14 28.78 7.99
CA ILE A 2 8.64 27.80 7.01
C ILE A 2 8.36 26.33 7.43
N ALA A 3 8.56 26.01 8.72
CA ALA A 3 8.31 24.66 9.25
C ALA A 3 6.86 24.18 9.09
N SER A 4 5.87 25.09 9.14
CA SER A 4 4.46 24.69 9.02
C SER A 4 4.07 24.33 7.59
N ASN A 5 4.67 24.97 6.58
CA ASN A 5 4.38 24.68 5.17
C ASN A 5 5.04 23.38 4.72
N ALA A 6 6.27 23.12 5.19
CA ALA A 6 6.96 21.86 4.93
C ALA A 6 6.17 20.67 5.49
N LEU A 7 5.57 20.82 6.67
CA LEU A 7 4.78 19.77 7.31
C LEU A 7 3.48 19.47 6.55
N VAL A 8 2.83 20.48 5.96
CA VAL A 8 1.65 20.25 5.12
C VAL A 8 2.02 19.60 3.79
N LEU A 9 3.11 20.01 3.14
CA LEU A 9 3.59 19.36 1.92
C LEU A 9 3.99 17.91 2.17
N ALA A 10 4.66 17.64 3.29
CA ALA A 10 4.99 16.29 3.72
C ALA A 10 3.72 15.46 3.98
N GLY A 11 2.72 16.04 4.65
CA GLY A 11 1.42 15.40 4.88
C GLY A 11 0.72 15.02 3.59
N VAL A 12 0.57 15.98 2.65
CA VAL A 12 -0.03 15.73 1.33
C VAL A 12 0.75 14.69 0.53
N LEU A 13 2.09 14.72 0.59
CA LEU A 13 2.92 13.73 -0.09
C LEU A 13 2.69 12.32 0.50
N VAL A 14 2.75 12.18 1.82
CA VAL A 14 2.56 10.90 2.51
C VAL A 14 1.15 10.36 2.29
N GLY A 15 0.13 11.21 2.41
CA GLY A 15 -1.26 10.83 2.12
C GLY A 15 -1.45 10.40 0.67
N ALA A 16 -0.88 11.13 -0.28
CA ALA A 16 -0.93 10.74 -1.69
C ALA A 16 -0.20 9.42 -1.98
N VAL A 17 0.95 9.15 -1.37
CA VAL A 17 1.63 7.83 -1.46
C VAL A 17 0.73 6.74 -0.88
N TYR A 18 0.15 6.98 0.29
CA TYR A 18 -0.73 6.02 0.96
C TYR A 18 -1.99 5.69 0.14
N LEU A 19 -2.55 6.67 -0.56
CA LEU A 19 -3.68 6.50 -1.49
C LEU A 19 -3.25 5.75 -2.76
N GLY A 20 -2.08 6.07 -3.31
CA GLY A 20 -1.53 5.36 -4.47
C GLY A 20 -1.26 3.88 -4.22
N GLU A 21 -0.93 3.50 -2.98
CA GLU A 21 -0.69 2.12 -2.57
C GLU A 21 -1.95 1.22 -2.56
N ASP A 22 -3.16 1.81 -2.59
CA ASP A 22 -4.41 1.05 -2.46
C ASP A 22 -5.59 1.67 -3.23
N VAL A 23 -5.43 1.78 -4.54
CA VAL A 23 -6.51 2.17 -5.48
C VAL A 23 -7.72 1.20 -5.47
N SER A 24 -7.61 0.04 -4.82
CA SER A 24 -8.59 -1.05 -4.87
C SER A 24 -9.59 -1.08 -3.72
N ASP A 25 -9.37 -0.33 -2.64
CA ASP A 25 -10.34 -0.19 -1.55
C ASP A 25 -10.88 1.25 -1.51
N PRO A 26 -11.81 1.60 -2.42
CA PRO A 26 -12.35 2.94 -2.51
C PRO A 26 -13.09 3.35 -1.22
N MET A 27 -13.70 2.41 -0.48
CA MET A 27 -14.43 2.71 0.76
C MET A 27 -13.51 2.98 1.95
N GLY A 28 -12.41 2.22 2.10
CA GLY A 28 -11.41 2.47 3.15
C GLY A 28 -10.59 3.75 2.96
N SER A 29 -10.62 4.32 1.75
CA SER A 29 -9.80 5.49 1.37
C SER A 29 -10.45 6.86 1.60
N LEU A 30 -11.76 6.92 1.85
CA LEU A 30 -12.51 8.19 1.92
C LEU A 30 -12.04 9.12 3.05
N ALA A 31 -11.71 8.56 4.22
CA ALA A 31 -11.20 9.33 5.36
C ALA A 31 -9.83 9.98 5.05
N TRP A 32 -8.98 9.27 4.31
CA TRP A 32 -7.66 9.77 3.90
C TRP A 32 -7.77 10.81 2.79
N ILE A 33 -8.66 10.59 1.81
CA ILE A 33 -8.97 11.58 0.77
C ILE A 33 -9.51 12.87 1.41
N ALA A 34 -10.41 12.76 2.39
CA ALA A 34 -10.96 13.91 3.10
C ALA A 34 -9.88 14.65 3.90
N LEU A 35 -8.98 13.91 4.57
CA LEU A 35 -7.86 14.48 5.31
C LEU A 35 -6.88 15.21 4.39
N ASP A 36 -6.46 14.59 3.28
CA ASP A 36 -5.58 15.21 2.29
C ASP A 36 -6.21 16.46 1.66
N SER A 37 -7.50 16.39 1.34
CA SER A 37 -8.27 17.52 0.81
C SER A 37 -8.35 18.68 1.81
N ALA A 38 -8.57 18.37 3.10
CA ALA A 38 -8.59 19.36 4.18
C ALA A 38 -7.21 19.99 4.41
N LEU A 39 -6.14 19.19 4.36
CA LEU A 39 -4.76 19.67 4.47
C LEU A 39 -4.40 20.59 3.30
N ALA A 40 -4.73 20.19 2.07
CA ALA A 40 -4.53 21.02 0.88
C ALA A 40 -5.32 22.33 0.96
N ALA A 41 -6.61 22.27 1.34
CA ALA A 41 -7.45 23.45 1.52
C ALA A 41 -6.90 24.39 2.61
N GLY A 42 -6.46 23.83 3.75
CA GLY A 42 -5.83 24.58 4.84
C GLY A 42 -4.52 25.26 4.42
N ALA A 43 -3.69 24.59 3.61
CA ALA A 43 -2.47 25.16 3.04
C ALA A 43 -2.79 26.36 2.15
N VAL A 44 -3.73 26.17 1.23
CA VAL A 44 -4.18 27.23 0.31
C VAL A 44 -4.75 28.41 1.10
N LEU A 45 -5.62 28.18 2.09
CA LEU A 45 -6.21 29.24 2.91
C LEU A 45 -5.16 30.00 3.75
N ARG A 46 -4.14 29.33 4.28
CA ARG A 46 -3.04 29.99 5.02
C ARG A 46 -2.14 30.80 4.10
N LEU A 47 -1.78 30.27 2.93
CA LEU A 47 -0.94 30.96 1.95
C LEU A 47 -1.68 32.13 1.27
N THR A 48 -3.00 32.07 1.20
CA THR A 48 -3.82 33.10 0.52
C THR A 48 -4.11 34.33 1.38
N LYS A 49 -3.93 34.30 2.71
CA LYS A 49 -4.38 35.37 3.63
C LYS A 49 -3.77 36.77 3.38
N ARG A 50 -2.66 36.90 2.63
CA ARG A 50 -2.02 38.20 2.32
C ARG A 50 -1.23 38.30 1.01
N GLN A 51 -1.34 37.31 0.11
CA GLN A 51 -0.48 37.24 -1.09
C GLN A 51 -1.20 37.58 -2.43
N ARG A 52 -0.39 37.99 -3.42
CA ARG A 52 -0.81 38.28 -4.81
C ARG A 52 -1.42 37.03 -5.46
N ARG A 53 -2.38 37.22 -6.38
CA ARG A 53 -3.09 36.13 -7.09
C ARG A 53 -2.14 35.13 -7.75
N SER A 54 -1.05 35.59 -8.36
CA SER A 54 -0.07 34.73 -9.02
C SER A 54 0.59 33.71 -8.08
N VAL A 55 0.93 34.11 -6.86
CA VAL A 55 1.55 33.21 -5.88
C VAL A 55 0.57 32.15 -5.38
N ARG A 56 -0.72 32.49 -5.31
CA ARG A 56 -1.78 31.53 -4.96
C ARG A 56 -1.92 30.44 -6.02
N PHE A 57 -1.91 30.82 -7.30
CA PHE A 57 -1.94 29.86 -8.40
C PHE A 57 -0.72 28.95 -8.41
N LEU A 58 0.49 29.50 -8.22
CA LEU A 58 1.72 28.70 -8.14
C LEU A 58 1.69 27.74 -6.95
N ALA A 59 1.20 28.16 -5.78
CA ALA A 59 1.08 27.30 -4.62
C ALA A 59 0.09 26.15 -4.84
N ALA A 60 -1.07 26.42 -5.45
CA ALA A 60 -2.04 25.38 -5.79
C ALA A 60 -1.46 24.39 -6.80
N LEU A 61 -0.78 24.89 -7.85
CA LEU A 61 -0.13 24.03 -8.85
C LEU A 61 0.95 23.14 -8.22
N ALA A 62 1.75 23.69 -7.31
CA ALA A 62 2.76 22.93 -6.58
C ALA A 62 2.13 21.83 -5.71
N LEU A 63 1.01 22.10 -5.02
CA LEU A 63 0.30 21.09 -4.24
C LEU A 63 -0.23 19.95 -5.11
N VAL A 64 -0.84 20.28 -6.26
CA VAL A 64 -1.31 19.27 -7.22
C VAL A 64 -0.14 18.42 -7.74
N ALA A 65 0.99 19.05 -8.08
CA ALA A 65 2.17 18.34 -8.52
C ALA A 65 2.73 17.39 -7.44
N VAL A 66 2.81 17.85 -6.18
CA VAL A 66 3.28 17.02 -5.04
C VAL A 66 2.33 15.84 -4.79
N ALA A 67 1.02 16.07 -4.80
CA ALA A 67 0.04 15.00 -4.67
C ALA A 67 0.14 14.00 -5.83
N GLY A 68 0.26 14.47 -7.07
CA GLY A 68 0.41 13.61 -8.25
C GLY A 68 1.68 12.75 -8.18
N VAL A 69 2.80 13.33 -7.76
CA VAL A 69 4.07 12.58 -7.56
C VAL A 69 3.91 11.53 -6.47
N GLY A 70 3.33 11.89 -5.32
CA GLY A 70 3.09 10.95 -4.23
C GLY A 70 2.24 9.76 -4.68
N PHE A 71 1.14 10.03 -5.37
CA PHE A 71 0.26 8.99 -5.91
C PHE A 71 0.97 8.05 -6.89
N LEU A 72 1.75 8.60 -7.83
CA LEU A 72 2.54 7.80 -8.78
C LEU A 72 3.58 6.91 -8.07
N VAL A 73 4.23 7.43 -7.03
CA VAL A 73 5.18 6.66 -6.22
C VAL A 73 4.46 5.52 -5.49
N GLY A 74 3.33 5.78 -4.85
CA GLY A 74 2.52 4.76 -4.18
C GLY A 74 2.05 3.68 -5.15
N SER A 75 1.54 4.08 -6.33
CA SER A 75 1.09 3.18 -7.38
C SER A 75 2.22 2.28 -7.90
N ARG A 76 3.39 2.84 -8.20
CA ARG A 76 4.57 2.06 -8.60
C ARG A 76 5.01 1.10 -7.50
N SER A 77 4.95 1.51 -6.24
CA SER A 77 5.29 0.64 -5.13
C SER A 77 4.33 -0.54 -5.02
N ARG A 78 3.03 -0.31 -5.23
CA ARG A 78 2.04 -1.38 -5.27
C ARG A 78 2.32 -2.35 -6.43
N THR A 79 2.58 -1.85 -7.63
CA THR A 79 2.90 -2.69 -8.80
C THR A 79 4.15 -3.54 -8.55
N ARG A 80 5.18 -2.94 -7.95
CA ARG A 80 6.38 -3.68 -7.54
C ARG A 80 6.05 -4.80 -6.57
N ALA A 81 5.30 -4.51 -5.50
CA ALA A 81 4.90 -5.50 -4.51
C ALA A 81 4.06 -6.63 -5.14
N TYR A 82 3.16 -6.30 -6.06
CA TYR A 82 2.35 -7.26 -6.80
C TYR A 82 3.22 -8.18 -7.67
N ASN A 83 4.11 -7.61 -8.48
CA ASN A 83 5.01 -8.37 -9.33
C ASN A 83 5.94 -9.27 -8.51
N GLU A 84 6.44 -8.77 -7.38
CA GLU A 84 7.25 -9.55 -6.46
C GLU A 84 6.47 -10.77 -5.91
N CYS A 85 5.19 -10.60 -5.60
CA CYS A 85 4.30 -11.69 -5.18
C CYS A 85 4.03 -12.71 -6.29
N VAL A 86 3.89 -12.26 -7.54
CA VAL A 86 3.73 -13.16 -8.69
C VAL A 86 5.01 -13.96 -8.92
N GLU A 87 6.18 -13.31 -8.82
CA GLU A 87 7.47 -13.94 -9.10
C GLU A 87 7.95 -14.87 -7.97
N HIS A 88 7.76 -14.45 -6.70
CA HIS A 88 8.29 -15.15 -5.53
C HIS A 88 7.22 -15.86 -4.69
N GLY A 89 5.95 -15.84 -5.11
CA GLY A 89 4.85 -16.45 -4.35
C GLY A 89 5.04 -17.94 -4.05
N GLU A 90 5.62 -18.69 -4.99
CA GLU A 90 5.89 -20.12 -4.79
C GLU A 90 7.00 -20.38 -3.75
N ALA A 91 7.95 -19.45 -3.58
CA ALA A 91 8.96 -19.55 -2.52
C ALA A 91 8.33 -19.48 -1.12
N ILE A 92 7.29 -18.66 -0.95
CA ILE A 92 6.52 -18.54 0.30
C ILE A 92 5.87 -19.87 0.64
N ARG A 93 5.26 -20.53 -0.35
CA ARG A 93 4.65 -21.84 -0.16
C ARG A 93 5.65 -22.94 0.17
N GLY A 94 6.81 -22.93 -0.50
CA GLY A 94 7.91 -23.83 -0.15
C GLY A 94 8.39 -23.61 1.28
N GLY A 95 8.34 -22.37 1.80
CA GLY A 95 8.59 -22.05 3.21
C GLY A 95 7.52 -22.63 4.14
N LEU A 96 6.24 -22.42 3.82
CA LEU A 96 5.11 -22.96 4.59
C LEU A 96 5.10 -24.48 4.63
N ARG A 97 5.40 -25.15 3.51
CA ARG A 97 5.48 -26.62 3.44
C ARG A 97 6.61 -27.15 4.33
N ARG A 98 7.79 -26.54 4.28
CA ARG A 98 8.91 -26.90 5.16
C ARG A 98 8.58 -26.66 6.64
N TYR A 99 7.81 -25.63 6.95
CA TYR A 99 7.34 -25.40 8.32
C TYR A 99 6.39 -26.52 8.78
N MET A 100 5.40 -26.88 7.94
CA MET A 100 4.47 -27.98 8.19
C MET A 100 5.19 -29.32 8.38
N GLU A 101 6.21 -29.62 7.57
CA GLU A 101 7.02 -30.84 7.69
C GLU A 101 7.79 -30.92 9.02
N ARG A 102 8.17 -29.78 9.61
CA ARG A 102 8.91 -29.72 10.88
C ARG A 102 8.01 -29.70 12.11
N GLU A 103 6.97 -28.87 12.09
CA GLU A 103 6.13 -28.60 13.27
C GLU A 103 4.82 -29.40 13.26
N GLY A 104 4.47 -30.04 12.15
CA GLY A 104 3.21 -30.78 11.99
C GLY A 104 1.97 -29.90 11.80
N HIS A 105 2.14 -28.57 11.78
CA HIS A 105 1.09 -27.59 11.53
C HIS A 105 1.65 -26.38 10.75
N TYR A 106 0.78 -25.64 10.07
CA TYR A 106 1.12 -24.35 9.46
C TYR A 106 1.27 -23.26 10.52
N PRO A 107 2.12 -22.23 10.29
CA PRO A 107 2.35 -21.19 11.28
C PRO A 107 1.12 -20.32 11.50
N ALA A 108 0.98 -19.69 12.67
CA ALA A 108 -0.11 -18.76 12.92
C ALA A 108 0.03 -17.47 12.09
N THR A 109 1.27 -17.05 11.82
CA THR A 109 1.58 -15.88 10.99
C THR A 109 2.65 -16.22 9.94
N LEU A 110 2.59 -15.56 8.79
CA LEU A 110 3.57 -15.74 7.69
C LEU A 110 5.02 -15.49 8.12
N GLU A 111 5.21 -14.58 9.07
CA GLU A 111 6.52 -14.17 9.60
C GLU A 111 7.26 -15.31 10.30
N GLN A 112 6.54 -16.31 10.84
CA GLN A 112 7.13 -17.46 11.52
C GLN A 112 7.72 -18.48 10.53
N ALA A 113 7.15 -18.63 9.33
CA ALA A 113 7.64 -19.60 8.34
C ALA A 113 8.61 -19.00 7.32
N VAL A 114 8.41 -17.75 6.94
CA VAL A 114 9.29 -17.06 5.99
C VAL A 114 10.19 -16.16 6.81
N ALA A 115 11.42 -16.61 7.08
CA ALA A 115 12.45 -15.96 7.90
C ALA A 115 12.79 -14.50 7.51
N GLN A 116 12.14 -13.98 6.47
CA GLN A 116 12.29 -12.60 6.07
C GLN A 116 11.01 -11.79 6.15
N GLY A 117 9.78 -12.33 6.28
CA GLY A 117 8.52 -11.58 6.52
C GLY A 117 8.25 -10.35 5.63
N ARG A 118 9.07 -10.15 4.60
CA ARG A 118 9.28 -8.86 3.90
C ARG A 118 9.09 -9.03 2.40
N MET A 119 8.24 -9.97 2.01
CA MET A 119 7.86 -10.14 0.61
C MET A 119 6.59 -9.33 0.30
N CYS A 120 6.56 -8.80 -0.91
CA CYS A 120 5.42 -8.03 -1.44
C CYS A 120 5.05 -6.82 -0.57
N LEU A 121 6.07 -6.14 -0.03
CA LEU A 121 5.88 -5.03 0.87
C LEU A 121 5.55 -3.73 0.13
N ARG A 122 4.59 -3.01 0.72
CA ARG A 122 4.35 -1.60 0.45
C ARG A 122 4.90 -0.76 1.60
N PRO A 123 5.54 0.38 1.33
CA PRO A 123 6.22 1.17 2.36
C PRO A 123 5.28 1.68 3.45
N LEU A 124 4.02 2.04 3.15
CA LEU A 124 3.10 2.59 4.15
C LEU A 124 2.05 1.60 4.65
N ARG A 125 1.76 0.52 3.91
CA ARG A 125 0.70 -0.46 4.24
C ARG A 125 1.18 -1.88 4.51
N GLY A 126 2.49 -2.13 4.51
CA GLY A 126 3.03 -3.47 4.70
C GLY A 126 2.71 -4.39 3.52
N THR A 127 2.66 -5.70 3.76
CA THR A 127 2.49 -6.68 2.67
C THR A 127 1.10 -6.58 2.02
N ILE A 128 1.03 -6.87 0.72
CA ILE A 128 -0.25 -7.08 0.01
C ILE A 128 -0.79 -8.50 0.21
N LEU A 129 0.04 -9.41 0.72
CA LEU A 129 -0.29 -10.82 0.87
C LEU A 129 -1.15 -11.03 2.11
N ARG A 130 -2.35 -11.57 1.91
CA ARG A 130 -3.24 -12.02 2.99
C ARG A 130 -3.02 -13.50 3.22
N TYR A 131 -2.85 -13.85 4.48
CA TYR A 131 -2.66 -15.23 4.92
C TYR A 131 -3.69 -15.58 5.99
N SER A 132 -4.29 -16.74 5.84
CA SER A 132 -5.12 -17.35 6.86
C SER A 132 -4.80 -18.85 6.96
N THR A 133 -5.03 -19.42 8.13
CA THR A 133 -4.73 -20.82 8.41
C THR A 133 -5.76 -21.41 9.36
N THR A 134 -6.01 -22.72 9.22
CA THR A 134 -6.75 -23.54 10.18
C THR A 134 -5.84 -24.47 10.98
N GLY A 135 -4.51 -24.30 10.86
CA GLY A 135 -3.49 -25.18 11.43
C GLY A 135 -3.06 -26.30 10.48
N HIS A 136 -4.00 -26.94 9.77
CA HIS A 136 -3.70 -28.03 8.84
C HIS A 136 -3.84 -27.65 7.36
N ALA A 137 -4.46 -26.52 7.07
CA ALA A 137 -4.52 -25.93 5.74
C ALA A 137 -4.24 -24.45 5.85
N TYR A 138 -3.72 -23.87 4.77
CA TYR A 138 -3.55 -22.43 4.65
C TYR A 138 -4.20 -21.91 3.38
N GLU A 139 -4.43 -20.61 3.39
CA GLU A 139 -4.83 -19.86 2.22
C GLU A 139 -3.99 -18.59 2.09
N LEU A 140 -3.47 -18.39 0.88
CA LEU A 140 -2.76 -17.19 0.48
C LEU A 140 -3.57 -16.46 -0.57
N GLN A 141 -3.74 -15.16 -0.39
CA GLN A 141 -4.41 -14.30 -1.36
C GLN A 141 -3.67 -12.98 -1.55
N PHE A 142 -3.55 -12.52 -2.77
CA PHE A 142 -3.18 -11.14 -3.09
C PHE A 142 -3.85 -10.75 -4.41
N GLY A 143 -4.06 -9.46 -4.64
CA GLY A 143 -4.76 -9.05 -5.85
C GLY A 143 -5.01 -7.57 -5.96
N ASP A 144 -5.73 -7.22 -7.00
CA ASP A 144 -6.35 -5.92 -7.19
C ASP A 144 -7.85 -6.08 -7.49
N HIS A 145 -8.47 -5.01 -7.98
CA HIS A 145 -9.89 -4.97 -8.31
C HIS A 145 -10.25 -5.74 -9.58
N LEU A 146 -9.26 -6.22 -10.35
CA LEU A 146 -9.45 -6.96 -11.61
C LEU A 146 -9.04 -8.42 -11.48
N VAL A 147 -7.98 -8.71 -10.74
CA VAL A 147 -7.41 -10.05 -10.61
C VAL A 147 -7.04 -10.33 -9.17
N THR A 148 -7.57 -11.43 -8.65
CA THR A 148 -7.17 -12.00 -7.36
C THR A 148 -6.42 -13.31 -7.58
N TRP A 149 -5.22 -13.40 -7.05
CA TRP A 149 -4.43 -14.63 -6.99
C TRP A 149 -4.73 -15.33 -5.67
N ARG A 150 -5.06 -16.62 -5.76
CA ARG A 150 -5.28 -17.48 -4.60
C ARG A 150 -4.43 -18.73 -4.71
N ALA A 151 -3.83 -19.14 -3.59
CA ALA A 151 -3.15 -20.41 -3.44
C ALA A 151 -3.55 -21.07 -2.11
N THR A 152 -3.50 -22.40 -2.08
CA THR A 152 -3.74 -23.20 -0.87
C THR A 152 -2.56 -24.14 -0.63
N ASP A 153 -2.68 -24.99 0.39
CA ASP A 153 -1.75 -26.11 0.62
C ASP A 153 -1.70 -27.09 -0.56
N ARG A 154 -2.78 -27.17 -1.36
CA ARG A 154 -2.92 -28.15 -2.45
C ARG A 154 -2.74 -27.56 -3.83
N GLU A 155 -3.13 -26.32 -4.04
CA GLU A 155 -3.23 -25.73 -5.38
C GLU A 155 -2.25 -24.58 -5.57
N ALA A 156 -1.59 -24.53 -6.74
CA ALA A 156 -0.75 -23.43 -7.27
C ALA A 156 -1.41 -22.05 -7.10
N PHE A 157 -0.65 -20.95 -7.17
CA PHE A 157 -1.29 -19.63 -7.34
C PHE A 157 -2.08 -19.59 -8.65
N ILE A 158 -3.40 -19.40 -8.56
CA ILE A 158 -4.29 -19.31 -9.71
C ILE A 158 -4.93 -17.93 -9.71
N ALA A 159 -4.82 -17.24 -10.85
CA ALA A 159 -5.48 -15.96 -11.11
C ALA A 159 -6.99 -16.17 -11.33
N ARG A 160 -7.82 -15.44 -10.59
CA ARG A 160 -9.27 -15.36 -10.75
C ARG A 160 -9.65 -13.91 -11.04
N LYS A 161 -10.64 -13.72 -11.92
CA LYS A 161 -11.25 -12.43 -12.23
C LYS A 161 -12.57 -12.29 -11.48
#